data_AF-A0A286TDG2-F1
#
_entry.id   AF-A0A286TDG2-F1
#
_cell.length_a   1.000
_cell.length_b   1.000
_cell.length_c   1.000
_cell.angle_alpha   90.00
_cell.angle_beta   90.00
_cell.angle_gamma   90.00
#
_symmetry.space_group_name_H-M   'P 1'
#
loop_
_entity.id
_entity.type
_entity.pdbx_description
1 polymer ?
#
loop_
_entity_poly.entity_id
_entity_poly.type
_entity_poly.pdbx_seq_one_letter_code
_entity_poly.pdbx_strand_id
1 'polypeptide(L)'
;MSSNEDFSDANVLFGTADVEETAATKLAAQTINLTTPVTARYVRIWQKGHCIQNTNSSWKGYGNGVGLREIEVIAKLKDGETLPDAQETRNIALGKLPYVYGLDPTNIAAISDGKQDDNYAVHNSTGERWLQFEYKNRYRIHEGSSRAPIRWSA
;
A
#
# COMPACT_ATOMS: atom_id res chain seq x y z
N MET A 1 -16.71 3.54 8.61
CA MET A 1 -15.76 4.55 8.09
C MET A 1 -15.68 5.68 9.09
N SER A 2 -14.50 6.21 9.37
CA SER A 2 -14.47 7.64 9.65
C SER A 2 -14.32 8.40 8.33
N SER A 3 -15.43 8.52 7.60
CA SER A 3 -15.55 9.42 6.46
C SER A 3 -15.60 10.90 6.90
N ASN A 4 -15.63 11.15 8.21
CA ASN A 4 -15.76 12.46 8.84
C ASN A 4 -14.48 12.91 9.57
N GLU A 5 -13.41 12.11 9.54
CA GLU A 5 -12.11 12.59 10.05
C GLU A 5 -11.54 13.59 9.05
N ASP A 6 -10.99 14.67 9.60
CA ASP A 6 -10.34 15.70 8.81
C ASP A 6 -8.94 15.23 8.42
N PHE A 7 -8.70 15.16 7.11
CA PHE A 7 -7.40 14.79 6.55
C PHE A 7 -6.65 16.02 6.01
N SER A 8 -7.08 17.25 6.34
CA SER A 8 -6.38 18.48 5.97
C SER A 8 -4.92 18.51 6.44
N ASP A 9 -4.65 17.90 7.60
CA ASP A 9 -3.34 17.85 8.24
C ASP A 9 -2.58 16.54 7.92
N ALA A 10 -3.02 15.78 6.91
CA ALA A 10 -2.35 14.54 6.52
C ALA A 10 -0.95 14.82 5.94
N ASN A 11 0.04 14.06 6.41
CA ASN A 11 1.40 14.14 5.88
C ASN A 11 1.56 13.23 4.66
N VAL A 12 1.95 13.80 3.51
CA VAL A 12 2.20 13.05 2.28
C VAL A 12 3.60 12.46 2.33
N LEU A 13 3.67 11.14 2.56
CA LEU A 13 4.94 10.42 2.71
C LEU A 13 5.61 10.09 1.37
N PHE A 14 4.82 9.98 0.31
CA PHE A 14 5.29 9.71 -1.05
C PHE A 14 4.29 10.33 -2.04
N GLY A 15 4.78 11.27 -2.86
CA GLY A 15 3.94 12.07 -3.78
C GLY A 15 4.27 11.90 -5.26
N THR A 16 5.23 11.04 -5.61
CA THR A 16 5.57 10.78 -7.02
C THR A 16 4.38 10.11 -7.69
N ALA A 17 3.89 10.71 -8.76
CA ALA A 17 2.63 10.31 -9.41
C ALA A 17 2.71 8.92 -10.05
N ASP A 18 3.87 8.56 -10.60
CA ASP A 18 4.10 7.27 -11.26
C ASP A 18 5.44 6.68 -10.81
N VAL A 19 5.42 5.42 -10.39
CA VAL A 19 6.65 4.62 -10.21
C VAL A 19 6.83 3.78 -11.46
N GLU A 20 7.89 4.07 -12.22
CA GLU A 20 8.25 3.28 -13.40
C GLU A 20 8.95 1.99 -12.94
N GLU A 21 8.31 0.83 -13.16
CA GLU A 21 9.00 -0.46 -13.01
C GLU A 21 10.00 -0.65 -14.16
N THR A 22 11.23 -1.04 -13.83
CA THR A 22 12.24 -1.46 -14.80
C THR A 22 12.23 -2.98 -14.96
N ALA A 23 12.86 -3.53 -15.99
CA ALA A 23 13.03 -4.98 -16.12
C ALA A 23 13.70 -5.63 -14.89
N ALA A 24 14.57 -4.89 -14.19
CA ALA A 24 15.30 -5.38 -13.02
C ALA A 24 14.52 -5.24 -11.70
N THR A 25 13.64 -4.23 -11.60
CA THR A 25 12.83 -3.95 -10.40
C THR A 25 11.40 -4.45 -10.51
N LYS A 26 11.06 -5.06 -11.64
CA LYS A 26 9.80 -5.72 -11.90
C LYS A 26 9.49 -6.69 -10.77
N LEU A 27 8.27 -6.61 -10.26
CA LEU A 27 7.85 -7.50 -9.19
C LEU A 27 8.67 -7.34 -7.88
N ALA A 28 9.51 -6.32 -7.76
CA ALA A 28 10.08 -5.95 -6.46
C ALA A 28 9.03 -5.22 -5.62
N ALA A 29 9.16 -5.30 -4.30
CA ALA A 29 8.37 -4.45 -3.42
C ALA A 29 8.74 -2.97 -3.64
N GLN A 30 7.76 -2.08 -3.69
CA GLN A 30 8.03 -0.65 -3.61
C GLN A 30 8.10 -0.28 -2.13
N THR A 31 9.32 -0.07 -1.65
CA THR A 31 9.59 0.28 -0.25
C THR A 31 9.74 1.79 -0.09
N ILE A 32 8.88 2.40 0.72
CA ILE A 32 8.99 3.81 1.11
C ILE A 32 9.67 3.87 2.48
N ASN A 33 10.96 4.17 2.48
CA ASN A 33 11.75 4.36 3.69
C ASN A 33 11.53 5.77 4.25
N LEU A 34 11.06 5.87 5.51
CA LEU A 34 10.88 7.16 6.18
C LEU A 34 12.15 7.54 6.93
N THR A 35 12.83 8.61 6.51
CA THR A 35 14.02 9.13 7.21
C THR A 35 13.67 9.66 8.61
N THR A 36 12.46 10.17 8.78
CA THR A 36 11.88 10.54 10.08
C THR A 36 10.60 9.75 10.29
N PRO A 37 10.50 8.92 11.35
CA PRO A 37 9.28 8.15 11.60
C PRO A 37 8.08 9.07 11.87
N VAL A 38 6.90 8.64 11.43
CA VAL A 38 5.66 9.41 11.59
C VAL A 38 4.72 8.72 12.59
N THR A 39 4.16 9.50 13.52
CA THR A 39 3.10 9.03 14.42
C THR A 39 1.76 9.20 13.75
N ALA A 40 1.09 8.10 13.42
CA ALA A 40 -0.20 8.13 12.72
C ALA A 40 -1.18 7.09 13.27
N ARG A 41 -2.48 7.37 13.09
CA ARG A 41 -3.58 6.42 13.35
C ARG A 41 -4.11 5.78 12.06
N TYR A 42 -3.91 6.47 10.94
CA TYR A 42 -4.40 6.09 9.62
C TYR A 42 -3.24 6.02 8.64
N VAL A 43 -3.23 5.00 7.80
CA VAL A 43 -2.41 4.93 6.58
C VAL A 43 -3.35 4.85 5.40
N ARG A 44 -3.18 5.78 4.46
CA ARG A 44 -3.96 5.81 3.23
C ARG A 44 -3.03 5.72 2.03
N ILE A 45 -3.38 4.84 1.10
CA ILE A 45 -2.68 4.68 -0.17
C ILE A 45 -3.62 5.15 -1.28
N TRP A 46 -3.18 6.19 -1.98
CA TRP A 46 -3.90 6.82 -3.09
C TRP A 46 -3.43 6.27 -4.42
N GLN A 47 -4.38 5.94 -5.32
CA GLN A 47 -4.04 5.33 -6.61
C GLN A 47 -4.92 5.89 -7.73
N LYS A 48 -4.31 6.34 -8.84
CA LYS A 48 -5.00 6.91 -10.02
C LYS A 48 -4.80 6.08 -11.30
N GLY A 49 -4.77 4.76 -11.16
CA GLY A 49 -4.56 3.85 -12.28
C GLY A 49 -3.10 3.43 -12.38
N HIS A 50 -2.74 2.82 -13.51
CA HIS A 50 -1.41 2.31 -13.74
C HIS A 50 -1.01 2.47 -15.22
N CYS A 51 0.21 2.94 -15.49
CA CYS A 51 0.76 3.03 -16.84
C CYS A 51 1.27 1.67 -17.31
N ILE A 52 0.56 1.07 -18.25
CA ILE A 52 0.93 -0.20 -18.84
C ILE A 52 1.85 0.06 -20.04
N GLN A 53 3.14 -0.22 -19.86
CA GLN A 53 4.11 -0.20 -20.95
C GLN A 53 4.42 -1.62 -21.39
N ASN A 54 4.19 -1.90 -22.67
CA ASN A 54 4.57 -3.16 -23.26
C ASN A 54 6.10 -3.22 -23.39
N THR A 55 6.72 -4.30 -22.93
CA THR A 55 8.17 -4.52 -23.02
C THR A 55 8.61 -5.08 -24.38
N ASN A 56 7.65 -5.56 -25.18
CA ASN A 56 7.80 -6.18 -26.50
C ASN A 56 7.30 -5.32 -27.66
N SER A 57 6.72 -4.15 -27.38
CA SER A 57 6.23 -3.25 -28.42
C SER A 57 6.25 -1.80 -27.96
N SER A 58 6.08 -0.89 -28.91
CA SER A 58 5.95 0.54 -28.64
C SER A 58 4.64 0.91 -27.94
N TRP A 59 3.71 -0.04 -27.75
CA TRP A 59 2.41 0.24 -27.16
C TRP A 59 2.55 0.59 -25.68
N LYS A 60 1.99 1.74 -25.33
CA LYS A 60 1.80 2.19 -23.95
C LYS A 60 0.32 2.54 -23.80
N GLY A 61 -0.28 2.16 -22.68
CA GLY A 61 -1.68 2.43 -22.40
C GLY A 61 -1.90 2.63 -20.92
N TYR A 62 -2.90 3.40 -20.55
CA TYR A 62 -3.28 3.56 -19.16
C TYR A 62 -4.35 2.53 -18.80
N GLY A 63 -4.06 1.73 -17.78
CA GLY A 63 -4.99 0.78 -17.21
C GLY A 63 -5.67 1.39 -15.99
N ASN A 64 -6.98 1.18 -15.89
CA ASN A 64 -7.71 1.53 -14.67
C ASN A 64 -7.45 0.51 -13.56
N GLY A 65 -7.08 -0.74 -13.83
CA GLY A 65 -6.82 -1.71 -12.76
C GLY A 65 -5.50 -1.43 -12.04
N VAL A 66 -5.53 -1.26 -10.72
CA VAL A 66 -4.33 -1.33 -9.89
C VAL A 66 -4.42 -2.63 -9.11
N GLY A 67 -3.53 -3.56 -9.44
CA GLY A 67 -3.43 -4.76 -8.61
C GLY A 67 -2.72 -4.42 -7.30
N LEU A 68 -2.84 -5.26 -6.28
CA LEU A 68 -2.06 -5.24 -5.05
C LEU A 68 -1.80 -6.67 -4.59
N ARG A 69 -0.53 -7.02 -4.34
CA ARG A 69 -0.05 -8.32 -3.86
C ARG A 69 0.09 -8.33 -2.35
N GLU A 70 0.66 -7.28 -1.78
CA GLU A 70 0.78 -7.09 -0.34
C GLU A 70 0.95 -5.60 -0.06
N ILE A 71 0.45 -5.15 1.10
CA ILE A 71 0.76 -3.87 1.71
C ILE A 71 1.27 -4.14 3.14
N GLU A 72 2.51 -3.75 3.41
CA GLU A 72 3.10 -3.85 4.75
C GLU A 72 3.25 -2.45 5.34
N VAL A 73 2.88 -2.29 6.61
CA VAL A 73 3.15 -1.07 7.37
C VAL A 73 3.98 -1.48 8.57
N ILE A 74 5.25 -1.07 8.58
CA ILE A 74 6.21 -1.43 9.61
C ILE A 74 6.22 -0.33 10.65
N ALA A 75 5.96 -0.67 11.90
CA ALA A 75 5.93 0.28 13.01
C ALA A 75 6.62 -0.26 14.26
N LYS A 76 7.09 0.64 15.12
CA LYS A 76 7.47 0.29 16.50
C LYS A 76 6.23 0.16 17.36
N LEU A 77 6.27 -0.80 18.29
CA LEU A 77 5.25 -1.01 19.31
C LEU A 77 5.15 0.19 20.27
N LYS A 78 3.98 0.31 20.90
CA LYS A 78 3.45 1.47 21.64
C LYS A 78 4.23 1.83 22.93
N ASP A 79 4.11 3.08 23.39
CA ASP A 79 4.34 3.47 24.78
C ASP A 79 3.17 3.02 25.70
N GLY A 80 3.45 2.11 26.64
CA GLY A 80 2.48 1.59 27.61
C GLY A 80 2.01 0.14 27.37
N GLU A 81 2.56 -0.54 26.36
CA GLU A 81 2.74 -2.00 26.40
C GLU A 81 4.13 -2.25 27.03
N THR A 82 4.31 -3.29 27.85
CA THR A 82 5.63 -3.57 28.45
C THR A 82 6.64 -3.72 27.33
N LEU A 83 7.52 -2.72 27.18
CA LEU A 83 8.50 -2.69 26.11
C LEU A 83 9.45 -3.87 26.31
N PRO A 84 9.65 -4.75 25.32
CA PRO A 84 10.84 -5.58 25.31
C PRO A 84 12.06 -4.64 25.26
N ASP A 85 13.19 -5.06 25.84
CA ASP A 85 14.45 -4.29 25.80
C ASP A 85 14.89 -3.91 24.36
N ALA A 86 14.33 -4.60 23.35
CA ALA A 86 14.34 -4.22 21.95
C ALA A 86 12.91 -3.98 21.41
N GLN A 87 12.65 -2.77 20.92
CA GLN A 87 11.43 -2.47 20.14
C GLN A 87 11.50 -3.17 18.78
N GLU A 88 10.81 -4.30 18.65
CA GLU A 88 10.67 -5.01 17.38
C GLU A 88 9.72 -4.27 16.43
N THR A 89 10.16 -4.10 15.19
CA THR A 89 9.33 -3.67 14.07
C THR A 89 8.41 -4.79 13.61
N ARG A 90 7.12 -4.51 13.40
CA ARG A 90 6.13 -5.51 12.93
C ARG A 90 5.25 -4.96 11.82
N ASN A 91 4.81 -5.84 10.91
CA ASN A 91 3.78 -5.53 9.92
C ASN A 91 2.42 -5.42 10.63
N ILE A 92 1.95 -4.19 10.85
CA ILE A 92 0.68 -3.94 11.55
C ILE A 92 -0.55 -4.08 10.63
N ALA A 93 -0.36 -4.20 9.32
CA ALA A 93 -1.44 -4.47 8.36
C ALA A 93 -1.84 -5.95 8.33
N LEU A 94 -0.95 -6.86 8.76
CA LEU A 94 -1.16 -8.31 8.71
C LEU A 94 -2.52 -8.75 9.26
N GLY A 95 -3.27 -9.46 8.42
CA GLY A 95 -4.59 -10.03 8.72
C GLY A 95 -5.75 -9.03 8.81
N LYS A 96 -5.55 -7.75 8.44
CA LYS A 96 -6.61 -6.72 8.50
C LYS A 96 -7.20 -6.46 7.13
N LEU A 97 -8.51 -6.34 7.03
CA LEU A 97 -9.13 -5.86 5.80
C LEU A 97 -9.09 -4.32 5.76
N PRO A 98 -8.56 -3.70 4.69
CA PRO A 98 -8.65 -2.26 4.52
C PRO A 98 -10.10 -1.85 4.20
N TYR A 99 -10.46 -0.63 4.57
CA TYR A 99 -11.63 0.02 4.02
C TYR A 99 -11.39 0.42 2.57
N VAL A 100 -12.43 0.35 1.75
CA VAL A 100 -12.38 0.61 0.31
C VAL A 100 -13.22 1.83 -0.02
N TYR A 101 -12.70 2.68 -0.90
CA TYR A 101 -13.48 3.68 -1.61
C TYR A 101 -13.41 3.44 -3.12
N GLY A 102 -14.58 3.18 -3.71
CA GLY A 102 -14.75 2.63 -5.04
C GLY A 102 -15.33 1.20 -4.98
N LEU A 103 -15.23 0.48 -6.11
CA LEU A 103 -15.51 -0.95 -6.24
C LEU A 103 -14.58 -1.79 -5.36
N ASP A 104 -15.16 -2.80 -4.71
CA ASP A 104 -14.44 -3.78 -3.91
C ASP A 104 -13.35 -4.51 -4.71
N PRO A 105 -12.12 -4.65 -4.17
CA PRO A 105 -11.10 -5.47 -4.78
C PRO A 105 -11.51 -6.94 -4.88
N THR A 106 -11.12 -7.60 -5.98
CA THR A 106 -11.47 -9.00 -6.27
C THR A 106 -11.10 -10.01 -5.18
N ASN A 107 -9.99 -9.79 -4.48
CA ASN A 107 -9.51 -10.64 -3.40
C ASN A 107 -8.88 -9.79 -2.28
N ILE A 108 -9.70 -8.98 -1.63
CA ILE A 108 -9.24 -7.98 -0.66
C ILE A 108 -8.41 -8.56 0.50
N ALA A 109 -8.63 -9.83 0.88
CA ALA A 109 -7.90 -10.48 1.96
C ALA A 109 -6.42 -10.73 1.62
N ALA A 110 -6.09 -10.89 0.33
CA ALA A 110 -4.71 -11.08 -0.12
C ALA A 110 -3.85 -9.82 0.02
N ILE A 111 -4.44 -8.64 0.27
CA ILE A 111 -3.68 -7.37 0.38
C ILE A 111 -2.80 -7.32 1.63
N SER A 112 -3.07 -8.17 2.63
CA SER A 112 -2.43 -8.11 3.93
C SER A 112 -2.28 -9.50 4.56
N ASP A 113 -2.14 -10.55 3.75
CA ASP A 113 -2.06 -11.93 4.25
C ASP A 113 -0.62 -12.33 4.63
N GLY A 114 0.34 -11.40 4.45
CA GLY A 114 1.76 -11.60 4.73
C GLY A 114 2.46 -12.42 3.66
N LYS A 115 1.84 -12.63 2.49
CA LYS A 115 2.42 -13.43 1.41
C LYS A 115 2.58 -12.62 0.15
N GLN A 116 3.83 -12.53 -0.30
CA GLN A 116 4.16 -11.94 -1.58
C GLN A 116 4.08 -13.00 -2.70
N ASP A 117 2.86 -13.43 -3.05
CA ASP A 117 2.63 -14.48 -4.05
C ASP A 117 1.63 -14.06 -5.16
N ASP A 118 1.20 -15.02 -5.99
CA ASP A 118 0.28 -14.79 -7.13
C ASP A 118 -1.21 -14.78 -6.74
N ASN A 119 -1.52 -14.89 -5.46
CA ASN A 119 -2.83 -14.59 -4.91
C ASN A 119 -2.92 -13.07 -4.69
N TYR A 120 -3.47 -12.32 -5.64
CA TYR A 120 -3.50 -10.85 -5.56
C TYR A 120 -4.91 -10.27 -5.68
N ALA A 121 -5.08 -9.05 -5.18
CA ALA A 121 -6.30 -8.26 -5.33
C ALA A 121 -6.20 -7.33 -6.53
N VAL A 122 -7.33 -7.04 -7.20
CA VAL A 122 -7.41 -5.99 -8.22
C VAL A 122 -8.50 -4.99 -7.86
N HIS A 123 -8.12 -3.72 -7.69
CA HIS A 123 -9.05 -2.62 -7.43
C HIS A 123 -9.51 -2.00 -8.76
N ASN A 124 -10.68 -2.39 -9.27
CA ASN A 124 -11.13 -2.07 -10.64
C ASN A 124 -11.93 -0.76 -10.79
N SER A 125 -11.96 0.09 -9.76
CA SER A 125 -12.66 1.38 -9.83
C SER A 125 -12.16 2.29 -10.95
N THR A 126 -13.07 3.08 -11.51
CA THR A 126 -12.73 4.20 -12.39
C THR A 126 -12.58 5.48 -11.57
N GLY A 127 -11.63 6.33 -11.94
CA GLY A 127 -11.38 7.59 -11.23
C GLY A 127 -10.67 7.42 -9.89
N GLU A 128 -10.97 8.31 -8.94
CA GLU A 128 -10.34 8.36 -7.62
C GLU A 128 -10.80 7.21 -6.72
N ARG A 129 -9.83 6.57 -6.07
CA ARG A 129 -10.01 5.40 -5.20
C ARG A 129 -8.96 5.38 -4.12
N TRP A 130 -9.25 4.70 -3.02
CA TRP A 130 -8.28 4.47 -1.96
C TRP A 130 -8.58 3.23 -1.16
N LEU A 131 -7.52 2.71 -0.54
CA LEU A 131 -7.59 1.75 0.55
C LEU A 131 -7.13 2.43 1.85
N GLN A 132 -7.80 2.13 2.95
CA GLN A 132 -7.44 2.66 4.26
C GLN A 132 -7.38 1.56 5.32
N PHE A 133 -6.22 1.43 5.95
CA PHE A 133 -6.10 0.69 7.20
C PHE A 133 -6.39 1.63 8.36
N GLU A 134 -7.33 1.22 9.21
CA GLU A 134 -7.65 1.91 10.46
C GLU A 134 -7.16 1.09 11.65
N TYR A 135 -6.39 1.74 12.51
CA TYR A 135 -5.89 1.13 13.72
C TYR A 135 -6.55 1.74 14.95
N LYS A 136 -6.85 0.88 15.95
CA LYS A 136 -7.45 1.34 17.21
C LYS A 136 -6.55 2.35 17.93
N ASN A 137 -5.23 2.18 17.83
CA ASN A 137 -4.20 2.99 18.46
C ASN A 137 -3.37 3.79 17.43
N ARG A 138 -2.59 4.77 17.91
CA ARG A 138 -1.54 5.43 17.12
C ARG A 138 -0.27 4.60 17.14
N TYR A 139 0.37 4.44 15.99
CA TYR A 139 1.62 3.71 15.82
C TYR A 139 2.71 4.64 15.26
N ARG A 140 3.97 4.38 15.61
CA ARG A 140 5.13 5.06 15.02
C ARG A 140 5.58 4.26 13.81
N ILE A 141 5.20 4.70 12.61
CA ILE A 141 5.44 4.00 11.35
C ILE A 141 6.83 4.36 10.83
N HIS A 142 7.56 3.33 10.42
CA HIS A 142 8.94 3.35 9.93
C HIS A 142 9.02 3.04 8.43
N GLU A 143 8.16 2.15 7.93
CA GLU A 143 8.17 1.75 6.52
C GLU A 143 6.74 1.43 6.05
N GLY A 144 6.46 1.75 4.79
CA GLY A 144 5.31 1.25 4.06
C GLY A 144 5.80 0.53 2.79
N SER A 145 5.36 -0.70 2.60
CA SER A 145 5.62 -1.51 1.40
C SER A 145 4.29 -1.74 0.70
N SER A 146 4.24 -1.60 -0.62
CA SER A 146 3.11 -2.10 -1.40
C SER A 146 3.59 -2.63 -2.74
N ARG A 147 2.90 -3.63 -3.30
CA ARG A 147 3.23 -4.10 -4.66
C ARG A 147 1.98 -4.26 -5.50
N ALA A 148 1.92 -3.58 -6.63
CA ALA A 148 0.90 -3.85 -7.64
C ALA A 148 1.40 -4.92 -8.64
N PRO A 149 0.75 -6.08 -8.81
CA PRO A 149 0.99 -6.93 -9.96
C PRO A 149 0.70 -6.17 -11.25
N ILE A 150 1.74 -6.04 -12.05
CA ILE A 150 1.65 -5.79 -13.48
C ILE A 150 2.17 -7.07 -14.14
N ARG A 151 1.30 -7.77 -14.88
CA ARG A 151 1.73 -8.89 -15.72
C ARG A 151 2.24 -8.35 -17.05
N TRP A 152 3.48 -8.67 -17.43
CA TRP A 152 3.97 -8.69 -18.82
C TRP A 152 5.10 -9.69 -19.00
N SER A 153 5.34 -10.14 -20.23
CA SER A 153 6.68 -10.39 -20.82
C SER A 153 6.46 -10.80 -22.29
N ALA A 154 7.39 -10.65 -23.21
CA ALA A 154 8.77 -10.16 -23.11
C ALA A 154 8.86 -8.64 -23.27
#